data_AF-A0A6M3JFC1-F1
#
_entry.id   AF-A0A6M3JFC1-F1
#
_cell.length_a   1.000
_cell.length_b   1.000
_cell.length_c   1.000
_cell.angle_alpha   90.00
_cell.angle_beta   90.00
_cell.angle_gamma   90.00
#
_symmetry.space_group_name_H-M   'P 1'
#
loop_
_entity.id
_entity.type
_entity.pdbx_description
1 polymer ?
#
loop_
_entity_poly.entity_id
_entity_poly.type
_entity_poly.pdbx_seq_one_letter_code
_entity_poly.pdbx_strand_id
1 'polypeptide(L)' 'MARIKMPPCNNPECCASTNIADHESFGSGELDDYGFWEKPCSICARSYEKATGKIAWPYTHSLNK' A
#
# COMPACT_ATOMS: atom_id res chain seq x y z
N MET A 1 -12.55 -20.84 -9.48
CA MET A 1 -11.19 -20.25 -9.37
C MET A 1 -11.36 -18.77 -9.14
N ALA A 2 -11.26 -18.27 -7.91
CA ALA A 2 -11.28 -16.83 -7.68
C ALA A 2 -10.12 -16.21 -8.48
N ARG A 3 -10.41 -15.30 -9.40
CA ARG A 3 -9.37 -14.52 -10.07
C ARG A 3 -8.67 -13.73 -8.99
N ILE A 4 -7.49 -14.19 -8.54
CA ILE A 4 -6.62 -13.37 -7.72
C ILE A 4 -6.27 -12.19 -8.60
N LYS A 5 -6.95 -11.06 -8.38
CA LYS A 5 -6.74 -9.84 -9.15
C LYS A 5 -5.34 -9.39 -8.75
N MET A 6 -4.39 -9.66 -9.63
CA MET A 6 -2.98 -9.37 -9.38
C MET A 6 -2.86 -7.89 -9.02
N PRO A 7 -2.20 -7.56 -7.89
CA PRO A 7 -2.04 -6.18 -7.50
C PRO A 7 -1.22 -5.43 -8.57
N PRO A 8 -1.45 -4.13 -8.74
CA PRO A 8 -0.84 -3.34 -9.82
C PRO A 8 0.69 -3.27 -9.74
N CYS A 9 1.28 -3.57 -8.58
CA CYS A 9 2.73 -3.69 -8.40
C CYS A 9 3.32 -5.02 -8.90
N ASN A 10 2.48 -5.94 -9.40
CA ASN A 10 2.86 -7.27 -9.87
C ASN A 10 3.55 -8.15 -8.79
N ASN A 11 3.40 -7.78 -7.52
CA ASN A 11 3.86 -8.58 -6.38
C ASN A 11 2.65 -9.29 -5.75
N PRO A 12 2.50 -10.61 -5.90
CA PRO A 12 1.36 -11.36 -5.37
C PRO A 12 1.26 -11.33 -3.83
N GLU A 13 2.34 -11.00 -3.13
CA GLU A 13 2.38 -10.84 -1.68
C GLU A 13 2.05 -9.41 -1.22
N CYS A 14 1.76 -8.51 -2.15
CA CYS A 14 1.36 -7.15 -1.80
C CYS A 14 -0.08 -7.14 -1.28
N CYS A 15 -0.23 -6.66 -0.06
CA CYS A 15 -1.48 -6.55 0.67
C CYS A 15 -1.77 -5.10 1.06
N ALA A 16 -2.98 -4.88 1.55
CA ALA A 16 -3.44 -3.63 2.14
C ALA A 16 -3.66 -3.84 3.65
N SER A 17 -3.43 -2.80 4.44
CA SER A 17 -3.75 -2.73 5.86
C SER A 17 -4.17 -1.30 6.20
N THR A 18 -4.65 -1.09 7.42
CA THR A 18 -4.99 0.25 7.92
C THR A 18 -3.97 0.61 9.01
N ASN A 19 -3.30 1.75 8.85
CA ASN A 19 -2.31 2.23 9.81
C ASN A 19 -2.96 2.94 11.01
N ILE A 20 -2.14 3.26 12.02
CA ILE A 20 -2.56 3.97 13.24
C ILE A 20 -3.20 5.34 12.99
N ALA A 21 -3.02 5.93 11.80
CA ALA A 21 -3.62 7.20 11.40
C ALA A 21 -4.95 7.02 10.65
N ASP A 22 -5.55 5.82 10.68
CA ASP A 22 -6.78 5.47 9.93
C ASP A 22 -6.62 5.64 8.40
N HIS A 23 -5.39 5.56 7.91
CA HIS A 23 -5.09 5.60 6.48
C HIS A 23 -4.73 4.21 5.97
N GLU A 24 -5.14 3.89 4.75
CA GLU A 24 -4.75 2.64 4.09
C GLU A 24 -3.24 2.63 3.80
N SER A 25 -2.58 1.53 4.11
CA SER A 25 -1.18 1.26 3.86
C SER A 25 -1.04 0.05 2.94
N PHE A 26 -0.14 0.17 1.96
CA PHE A 26 0.10 -0.88 0.98
C PHE A 26 1.55 -1.34 1.03
N GLY A 27 1.76 -2.64 0.97
CA GLY A 27 3.09 -3.23 1.02
C GLY A 27 3.07 -4.74 1.11
N SER A 28 4.22 -5.33 1.41
CA SER A 28 4.39 -6.77 1.58
C SER A 28 5.39 -7.06 2.70
N GLY A 29 5.50 -8.33 3.10
CA GLY A 29 6.33 -8.74 4.23
C GLY A 29 5.56 -8.63 5.54
N GLU A 30 6.29 -8.40 6.62
CA GLU A 30 5.70 -8.22 7.94
C GLU A 30 5.06 -6.82 8.07
N LEU A 31 3.89 -6.78 8.71
CA LEU A 31 3.21 -5.56 9.10
C LEU A 31 3.59 -5.26 10.54
N ASP A 32 4.03 -4.04 10.82
CA ASP A 32 4.35 -3.62 12.18
C ASP A 32 3.08 -3.24 12.99
N ASP A 33 3.22 -3.07 14.31
CA ASP A 33 2.11 -2.77 15.22
C ASP A 33 1.38 -1.44 14.93
N TYR A 34 2.02 -0.52 14.21
CA TYR A 34 1.45 0.74 13.75
C TYR A 34 0.79 0.64 12.36
N GLY A 35 0.81 -0.54 11.75
CA GLY A 35 0.18 -0.83 10.45
C GLY A 35 0.96 -0.32 9.25
N PHE A 36 2.29 -0.21 9.33
CA PHE A 36 3.17 -0.03 8.17
C PHE A 36 3.81 -1.35 7.75
N TRP A 37 4.12 -1.46 6.46
CA TRP A 37 4.68 -2.67 5.87
C TRP A 37 6.20 -2.60 5.82
N GLU A 38 6.89 -3.71 6.09
CA GLU A 38 8.34 -3.86 5.91
C GLU A 38 8.78 -3.41 4.50
N LYS A 39 8.03 -3.83 3.48
CA LYS A 39 8.27 -3.47 2.08
C LYS A 39 7.12 -2.59 1.58
N PRO A 40 7.19 -1.25 1.75
CA PRO A 40 6.18 -0.32 1.26
C PRO A 40 5.93 -0.45 -0.24
N CYS A 41 4.67 -0.34 -0.67
CA CYS A 41 4.28 -0.38 -2.07
C CYS A 41 3.61 0.93 -2.52
N SER A 42 4.39 1.83 -3.11
CA SER A 42 3.88 3.09 -3.66
C SER A 42 2.95 2.88 -4.86
N ILE A 43 3.19 1.87 -5.70
CA ILE A 43 2.35 1.58 -6.87
C ILE A 43 0.90 1.27 -6.47
N CYS A 44 0.70 0.43 -5.46
CA CYS A 44 -0.62 0.09 -4.95
C CYS A 44 -1.26 1.27 -4.22
N ALA A 45 -0.51 1.99 -3.38
CA ALA A 45 -1.00 3.18 -2.70
C ALA A 45 -1.50 4.26 -3.68
N ARG A 46 -0.74 4.57 -4.73
CA ARG A 46 -1.16 5.53 -5.77
C ARG A 46 -2.36 5.03 -6.58
N SER A 47 -2.42 3.73 -6.84
CA SER A 47 -3.57 3.13 -7.54
C SER A 47 -4.85 3.24 -6.71
N TYR A 48 -4.76 3.03 -5.40
CA TYR A 48 -5.87 3.20 -4.46
C TYR A 48 -6.32 4.66 -4.37
N GLU A 49 -5.38 5.59 -4.23
CA GLU A 49 -5.68 7.03 -4.25
C GLU A 49 -6.37 7.47 -5.53
N LYS A 50 -5.90 7.00 -6.69
CA LYS A 50 -6.53 7.32 -7.98
C LYS A 50 -7.96 6.75 -8.08
N ALA A 51 -8.23 5.62 -7.43
CA ALA A 51 -9.54 4.98 -7.47
C ALA A 51 -10.53 5.57 -6.45
N THR A 52 -10.06 6.01 -5.29
CA THR A 52 -10.92 6.40 -4.15
C THR A 52 -10.87 7.89 -3.81
N GLY A 53 -9.82 8.60 -4.23
CA GLY A 53 -9.52 9.96 -3.79
C GLY A 53 -8.99 10.07 -2.36
N LYS A 54 -8.81 8.95 -1.64
CA LYS A 54 -8.29 8.93 -0.26
C LYS A 54 -6.78 8.71 -0.26
N ILE A 55 -6.08 9.43 0.61
CA ILE A 55 -4.63 9.32 0.79
C ILE A 55 -4.27 7.93 1.33
N ALA A 56 -3.21 7.33 0.79
CA ALA A 56 -2.68 6.05 1.25
C ALA A 56 -1.17 6.08 1.44
N TRP A 57 -0.68 5.31 2.40
CA TRP A 57 0.74 5.08 2.67
C TRP A 57 1.29 3.93 1.79
N PRO A 58 2.55 3.98 1.31
CA PRO A 58 3.53 5.05 1.51
C PRO A 58 3.12 6.33 0.80
N TYR A 59 3.24 7.45 1.53
CA TYR A 59 3.10 8.77 0.95
C TYR A 59 4.24 8.97 -0.03
N THR A 60 3.97 9.54 -1.21
CA THR A 60 5.04 10.05 -2.06
C THR A 60 5.66 11.27 -1.38
N HIS A 61 6.55 11.05 -0.42
CA HIS A 61 7.60 12.01 -0.20
C HIS A 61 8.45 11.97 -1.45
N SER A 62 8.35 13.00 -2.28
CA SER A 62 9.50 13.45 -3.03
C SER A 62 10.62 13.63 -2.01
N LEU A 63 11.41 12.58 -1.78
CA LEU A 63 12.67 12.71 -1.08
C LEU A 63 13.50 13.60 -2.00
N ASN A 64 13.51 14.90 -1.66
CA ASN A 64 14.43 15.86 -2.24
C ASN A 64 15.82 15.21 -2.21
N LYS A 65 16.36 14.96 -3.40
CA LYS A 65 17.78 14.71 -3.59
C LYS A 65 18.57 15.97 -3.26
#